data_AF-A0A225UU66-F1
#
_entry.id   AF-A0A225UU66-F1
#
_cell.length_a   1.000
_cell.length_b   1.000
_cell.length_c   1.000
_cell.angle_alpha   90.00
_cell.angle_beta   90.00
_cell.angle_gamma   90.00
#
_symmetry.space_group_name_H-M   'P 1'
#
loop_
_entity.id
_entity.type
_entity.pdbx_description
1 polymer ?
#
loop_
_entity_poly.entity_id
_entity_poly.type
_entity_poly.pdbx_seq_one_letter_code
_entity_poly.pdbx_strand_id
1 'polypeptide(L)'
;MPFGLKNAPQIYQRLVDNASSRGKATLATTDVFQTRIADDPDRAVLGRRSYIDDIMIGAESWDQMCRRVEDLLEGCDKWNLSISVAKGFGGMDKVGYLGHRVSIGGLEASPKDLKSLTDLPFPGSLRSMQSFLGSLNYYSRFIEDYAIYASVLYELREVEFAELEKRLDLRQILVRNDPISRNHDPPELKLTGPVDERWIRAHRAFIALKTKIATTTVLCHFDETRPPVVIVYASDWAISASLTQEHDGIYHPVAFASRTLRTNELNYNMTEKEVLALLRILDLYYNLLSTGLQGRLGQWSALLAPWTLEITKCTKGEDEILGAIAASITPRAKNDDALAEIAPRKEPKRWIQAPIPTVDRDEEL
;
A
#
# COMPACT_ATOMS: atom_id res chain seq x y z
N MET A 1 20.19 -26.91 -10.86
CA MET A 1 20.54 -25.60 -11.47
C MET A 1 21.53 -24.89 -10.54
N PRO A 2 22.66 -24.36 -11.04
CA PRO A 2 23.64 -23.71 -10.17
C PRO A 2 23.13 -22.36 -9.66
N PHE A 3 23.55 -21.99 -8.44
CA PHE A 3 23.23 -20.70 -7.83
C PHE A 3 23.88 -19.53 -8.58
N GLY A 4 23.24 -18.37 -8.55
CA GLY A 4 23.77 -17.12 -9.13
C GLY A 4 23.43 -16.86 -10.61
N LEU A 5 22.73 -17.78 -11.28
CA LEU A 5 22.18 -17.52 -12.61
C LEU A 5 21.01 -16.54 -12.52
N LYS A 6 21.07 -15.43 -13.28
CA LYS A 6 20.05 -14.37 -13.26
C LYS A 6 18.62 -14.88 -13.53
N ASN A 7 18.49 -15.89 -14.38
CA ASN A 7 17.18 -16.44 -14.78
C ASN A 7 16.74 -17.65 -13.96
N ALA A 8 17.56 -18.11 -13.01
CA ALA A 8 17.24 -19.30 -12.22
C ALA A 8 15.90 -19.22 -11.48
N PRO A 9 15.56 -18.09 -10.81
CA PRO A 9 14.28 -17.98 -10.11
C PRO A 9 13.07 -18.10 -11.03
N GLN A 10 13.09 -17.47 -12.23
CA GLN A 10 11.93 -17.54 -13.13
C GLN A 10 11.77 -18.92 -13.76
N ILE A 11 12.89 -19.61 -14.06
CA ILE A 11 12.83 -20.98 -14.57
C ILE A 11 12.30 -21.93 -13.48
N TYR A 12 12.74 -21.74 -12.23
CA TYR A 12 12.25 -22.53 -11.11
C TYR A 12 10.76 -22.29 -10.82
N GLN A 13 10.32 -21.03 -10.81
CA GLN A 13 8.90 -20.67 -10.69
C GLN A 13 8.06 -21.40 -11.74
N ARG A 14 8.44 -21.33 -13.02
CA ARG A 14 7.71 -22.03 -14.09
C ARG A 14 7.66 -23.54 -13.88
N LEU A 15 8.75 -24.13 -13.40
CA LEU A 15 8.78 -25.56 -13.09
C LEU A 15 7.80 -25.90 -11.97
N VAL A 16 7.76 -25.11 -10.90
CA VAL A 16 6.83 -25.26 -9.78
C VAL A 16 5.38 -25.06 -10.24
N ASP A 17 5.11 -24.11 -11.12
CA ASP A 17 3.77 -23.87 -11.68
C ASP A 17 3.31 -25.07 -12.52
N ASN A 18 4.17 -25.58 -13.41
CA ASN A 18 3.91 -26.75 -14.26
C ASN A 18 3.67 -28.04 -13.47
N ALA A 19 4.43 -28.24 -12.39
CA ALA A 19 4.26 -29.39 -11.51
C ALA A 19 2.89 -29.42 -10.83
N SER A 20 2.23 -28.27 -10.76
CA SER A 20 1.07 -28.05 -9.90
C SER A 20 -0.25 -27.83 -10.67
N SER A 21 -0.18 -27.50 -11.96
CA SER A 21 -1.36 -27.28 -12.81
C SER A 21 -2.02 -28.58 -13.31
N ARG A 22 -1.33 -29.73 -13.24
CA ARG A 22 -1.74 -30.99 -13.89
C ARG A 22 -2.28 -32.07 -12.95
N GLY A 23 -3.01 -31.70 -11.91
CA GLY A 23 -3.59 -32.66 -10.96
C GLY A 23 -4.59 -33.68 -11.55
N LYS A 24 -5.22 -33.44 -12.71
CA LYS A 24 -6.20 -34.38 -13.33
C LYS A 24 -6.29 -34.32 -14.87
N ALA A 25 -5.19 -34.07 -15.59
CA ALA A 25 -5.20 -34.12 -17.06
C ALA A 25 -4.37 -35.30 -17.59
N THR A 26 -5.06 -36.16 -18.33
CA THR A 26 -4.56 -37.40 -18.94
C THR A 26 -3.28 -37.19 -19.74
N LEU A 27 -2.35 -38.12 -19.52
CA LEU A 27 -1.22 -38.55 -20.34
C LEU A 27 -1.06 -37.87 -21.73
N ALA A 28 -0.37 -36.73 -21.76
CA ALA A 28 0.42 -36.32 -22.93
C ALA A 28 1.65 -35.56 -22.44
N THR A 29 2.80 -36.24 -22.49
CA THR A 29 4.15 -35.70 -22.41
C THR A 29 4.33 -34.66 -23.52
N THR A 30 3.93 -33.42 -23.24
CA THR A 30 4.19 -32.28 -24.14
C THR A 30 5.18 -31.38 -23.45
N ASP A 31 6.39 -31.37 -23.99
CA ASP A 31 7.48 -30.49 -23.59
C ASP A 31 7.10 -29.03 -23.89
N VAL A 32 6.92 -28.22 -22.85
CA VAL A 32 6.47 -26.82 -22.96
C VAL A 32 7.58 -25.91 -23.50
N PHE A 33 8.85 -26.36 -23.47
CA PHE A 33 9.95 -25.65 -24.14
C PHE A 33 9.82 -25.71 -25.66
N GLN A 34 9.08 -26.68 -26.20
CA GLN A 34 8.81 -26.81 -27.64
C GLN A 34 7.51 -26.12 -28.07
N THR A 35 6.47 -26.06 -27.22
CA THR A 35 5.12 -25.67 -27.66
C THR A 35 4.79 -24.18 -27.51
N ARG A 36 5.51 -23.39 -26.71
CA ARG A 36 5.30 -21.93 -26.55
C ARG A 36 3.85 -21.48 -26.24
N ILE A 37 2.98 -22.38 -25.80
CA ILE A 37 1.63 -22.02 -25.35
C ILE A 37 1.76 -21.54 -23.91
N ALA A 38 1.35 -20.29 -23.65
CA ALA A 38 1.29 -19.76 -22.30
C ALA A 38 0.14 -20.44 -21.54
N ASP A 39 0.42 -20.92 -20.32
CA ASP A 39 -0.60 -21.44 -19.43
C ASP A 39 -1.60 -20.34 -19.06
N ASP A 40 -2.86 -20.74 -18.99
CA ASP A 40 -3.98 -19.96 -18.47
C ASP A 40 -3.82 -19.78 -16.95
N PRO A 41 -3.62 -18.55 -16.45
CA PRO A 41 -3.40 -18.29 -15.02
C PRO A 41 -4.60 -18.64 -14.13
N ASP A 42 -5.80 -18.80 -14.70
CA ASP A 42 -7.03 -19.11 -13.95
C ASP A 42 -7.12 -20.59 -13.52
N ARG A 43 -6.18 -21.45 -13.96
CA ARG A 43 -6.09 -22.86 -13.57
C ARG A 43 -5.11 -23.12 -12.42
N ALA A 44 -5.08 -22.26 -11.40
CA ALA A 44 -4.49 -22.65 -10.12
C ALA A 44 -5.40 -23.67 -9.41
N VAL A 45 -5.32 -24.95 -9.82
CA VAL A 45 -6.18 -26.09 -9.46
C VAL A 45 -6.31 -26.35 -7.94
N LEU A 46 -5.54 -25.66 -7.09
CA LEU A 46 -5.44 -25.95 -5.65
C LEU A 46 -5.68 -24.77 -4.70
N GLY A 47 -6.15 -23.60 -5.18
CA GLY A 47 -6.28 -22.42 -4.30
C GLY A 47 -4.95 -22.04 -3.61
N ARG A 48 -3.85 -22.30 -4.31
CA ARG A 48 -2.47 -22.23 -3.83
C ARG A 48 -1.83 -20.92 -4.27
N ARG A 49 -0.99 -20.32 -3.43
CA ARG A 49 -0.06 -19.26 -3.83
C ARG A 49 1.37 -19.81 -3.74
N SER A 50 2.12 -19.74 -4.83
CA SER A 50 3.52 -20.16 -4.90
C SER A 50 4.39 -19.03 -5.40
N TYR A 51 5.48 -18.77 -4.70
CA TYR A 51 6.49 -17.82 -5.13
C TYR A 51 7.87 -18.43 -4.97
N ILE A 52 8.47 -18.75 -6.11
CA ILE A 52 9.73 -19.47 -6.27
C ILE A 52 9.68 -20.78 -5.47
N ASP A 53 10.26 -20.77 -4.28
CA ASP A 53 10.44 -21.90 -3.37
C ASP A 53 9.40 -21.95 -2.24
N ASP A 54 8.67 -20.86 -2.00
CA ASP A 54 7.67 -20.78 -0.95
C ASP A 54 6.26 -21.14 -1.46
N ILE A 55 5.70 -22.23 -0.93
CA ILE A 55 4.37 -22.74 -1.29
C ILE A 55 3.41 -22.55 -0.11
N MET A 56 2.29 -21.86 -0.33
CA MET A 56 1.20 -21.73 0.63
C MET A 56 -0.05 -22.44 0.13
N ILE A 57 -0.56 -23.37 0.94
CA ILE A 57 -1.83 -24.07 0.72
C ILE A 57 -2.83 -23.54 1.74
N GLY A 58 -3.94 -22.97 1.25
CA GLY A 58 -5.12 -22.69 2.08
C GLY A 58 -6.12 -23.85 2.04
N ALA A 59 -6.95 -23.98 3.06
CA ALA A 59 -8.10 -24.88 3.06
C ALA A 59 -9.17 -24.40 4.05
N GLU A 60 -10.42 -24.76 3.81
CA GLU A 60 -11.58 -24.46 4.66
C GLU A 60 -11.80 -25.51 5.75
N SER A 61 -11.20 -26.70 5.59
CA SER A 61 -11.25 -27.78 6.57
C SER A 61 -9.95 -28.56 6.65
N TRP A 62 -9.74 -29.25 7.76
CA TRP A 62 -8.58 -30.12 7.96
C TRP A 62 -8.50 -31.21 6.87
N ASP A 63 -9.62 -31.85 6.54
CA ASP A 63 -9.67 -32.89 5.51
C ASP A 63 -9.37 -32.35 4.11
N GLN A 64 -9.78 -31.12 3.82
CA GLN A 64 -9.42 -30.46 2.56
C GLN A 64 -7.93 -30.10 2.55
N MET A 65 -7.37 -29.65 3.68
CA MET A 65 -5.93 -29.38 3.82
C MET A 65 -5.11 -30.65 3.56
N CYS A 66 -5.44 -31.75 4.22
CA CYS A 66 -4.76 -33.04 4.06
C CYS A 66 -4.76 -33.50 2.60
N ARG A 67 -5.91 -33.45 1.92
CA ARG A 67 -6.01 -33.80 0.49
C ARG A 67 -5.15 -32.90 -0.39
N ARG A 68 -5.17 -31.58 -0.18
CA ARG A 68 -4.35 -30.64 -0.98
C ARG A 68 -2.85 -30.86 -0.74
N VAL A 69 -2.45 -31.20 0.47
CA VAL A 69 -1.05 -31.54 0.79
C VAL A 69 -0.65 -32.86 0.13
N GLU A 70 -1.50 -33.87 0.16
CA GLU A 70 -1.27 -35.15 -0.52
C GLU A 70 -1.12 -34.96 -2.04
N ASP A 71 -2.02 -34.21 -2.66
CA ASP A 71 -1.94 -33.84 -4.09
C ASP A 71 -0.63 -33.10 -4.42
N LEU A 72 -0.18 -32.19 -3.54
CA LEU A 72 1.10 -31.50 -3.70
C LEU A 72 2.28 -32.46 -3.61
N LEU A 73 2.30 -33.35 -2.62
CA LEU A 73 3.40 -34.30 -2.42
C LEU A 73 3.49 -35.28 -3.61
N GLU A 74 2.36 -35.76 -4.11
CA GLU A 74 2.34 -36.56 -5.34
C GLU A 74 2.87 -35.79 -6.56
N GLY A 75 2.49 -34.52 -6.71
CA GLY A 75 3.00 -33.66 -7.76
C GLY A 75 4.52 -33.48 -7.66
N CYS A 76 5.02 -33.25 -6.46
CA CYS A 76 6.45 -33.14 -6.21
C CYS A 76 7.19 -34.44 -6.51
N ASP A 77 6.67 -35.60 -6.12
CA ASP A 77 7.26 -36.91 -6.43
C ASP A 77 7.34 -37.15 -7.94
N LYS A 78 6.23 -36.91 -8.67
CA LYS A 78 6.16 -37.02 -10.15
C LYS A 78 7.18 -36.14 -10.86
N TRP A 79 7.47 -34.96 -10.32
CA TRP A 79 8.41 -34.00 -10.90
C TRP A 79 9.81 -34.04 -10.26
N ASN A 80 10.06 -35.04 -9.39
CA ASN A 80 11.32 -35.21 -8.67
C ASN A 80 11.75 -33.96 -7.89
N LEU A 81 10.79 -33.30 -7.24
CA LEU A 81 10.96 -32.15 -6.38
C LEU A 81 10.97 -32.58 -4.92
N SER A 82 11.93 -32.05 -4.16
CA SER A 82 12.02 -32.32 -2.72
C SER A 82 11.47 -31.15 -1.91
N ILE A 83 10.62 -31.44 -0.92
CA ILE A 83 10.10 -30.46 0.03
C ILE A 83 10.80 -30.66 1.38
N SER A 84 11.17 -29.56 2.04
CA SER A 84 11.74 -29.60 3.39
C SER A 84 10.63 -29.64 4.44
N VAL A 85 10.37 -30.82 5.02
CA VAL A 85 9.37 -30.99 6.10
C VAL A 85 9.74 -30.16 7.33
N ALA A 86 11.03 -30.06 7.68
CA ALA A 86 11.50 -29.29 8.83
C ALA A 86 11.28 -27.78 8.70
N LYS A 87 11.10 -27.26 7.48
CA LYS A 87 10.76 -25.86 7.19
C LYS A 87 9.28 -25.67 6.86
N GLY A 88 8.51 -26.76 6.77
CA GLY A 88 7.09 -26.74 6.57
C GLY A 88 6.35 -26.49 7.89
N PHE A 89 5.31 -25.68 7.83
CA PHE A 89 4.41 -25.43 8.96
C PHE A 89 3.00 -25.85 8.54
N GLY A 90 2.41 -26.82 9.25
CA GLY A 90 1.07 -27.34 8.96
C GLY A 90 0.06 -26.93 10.03
N GLY A 91 -1.21 -26.77 9.63
CA GLY A 91 -2.33 -26.66 10.57
C GLY A 91 -2.39 -25.39 11.40
N MET A 92 -1.85 -24.29 10.90
CA MET A 92 -1.88 -23.01 11.60
C MET A 92 -2.99 -22.12 11.04
N ASP A 93 -3.78 -21.50 11.91
CA ASP A 93 -4.77 -20.47 11.51
C ASP A 93 -4.09 -19.22 10.93
N LYS A 94 -2.78 -19.07 11.19
CA LYS A 94 -1.98 -17.94 10.75
C LYS A 94 -0.54 -18.36 10.43
N VAL A 95 -0.10 -18.07 9.22
CA VAL A 95 1.19 -18.49 8.69
C VAL A 95 2.02 -17.29 8.22
N GLY A 96 3.33 -17.35 8.39
CA GLY A 96 4.25 -16.40 7.76
C GLY A 96 4.48 -16.79 6.30
N TYR A 97 4.26 -15.86 5.36
CA TYR A 97 4.46 -16.10 3.93
C TYR A 97 4.96 -14.83 3.24
N LEU A 98 6.10 -14.92 2.54
CA LEU A 98 6.74 -13.79 1.82
C LEU A 98 6.89 -12.52 2.65
N GLY A 99 7.30 -12.68 3.92
CA GLY A 99 7.46 -11.58 4.87
C GLY A 99 6.15 -11.06 5.48
N HIS A 100 4.99 -11.55 5.07
CA HIS A 100 3.70 -11.17 5.64
C HIS A 100 3.15 -12.26 6.58
N ARG A 101 2.15 -11.91 7.40
CA ARG A 101 1.33 -12.89 8.12
C ARG A 101 0.00 -13.05 7.39
N VAL A 102 -0.30 -14.26 6.96
CA VAL A 102 -1.53 -14.60 6.25
C VAL A 102 -2.41 -15.42 7.17
N SER A 103 -3.70 -15.09 7.24
CA SER A 103 -4.72 -15.81 7.99
C SER A 103 -6.03 -15.86 7.21
N ILE A 104 -7.04 -16.57 7.70
CA ILE A 104 -8.39 -16.51 7.14
C ILE A 104 -8.97 -15.10 7.16
N GLY A 105 -8.65 -14.30 8.17
CA GLY A 105 -9.15 -12.93 8.31
C GLY A 105 -8.46 -11.92 7.39
N GLY A 106 -7.34 -12.29 6.76
CA GLY A 106 -6.61 -11.39 5.87
C GLY A 106 -5.09 -11.44 5.98
N LEU A 107 -4.47 -10.40 5.42
CA LEU A 107 -3.04 -10.15 5.33
C LEU A 107 -2.61 -9.09 6.34
N GLU A 108 -1.52 -9.38 7.05
CA GLU A 108 -0.88 -8.47 8.00
C GLU A 108 0.60 -8.30 7.70
N ALA A 109 1.16 -7.16 8.12
CA ALA A 109 2.59 -6.96 8.12
C ALA A 109 3.31 -7.87 9.14
N SER A 110 4.57 -8.21 8.88
CA SER A 110 5.36 -9.00 9.85
C SER A 110 5.68 -8.19 11.11
N PRO A 111 5.42 -8.74 12.32
CA PRO A 111 5.62 -8.03 13.58
C PRO A 111 7.08 -7.90 13.99
N LYS A 112 8.02 -8.65 13.37
CA LYS A 112 9.44 -8.64 13.74
C LYS A 112 10.09 -7.28 13.51
N ASP A 113 9.58 -6.52 12.56
CA ASP A 113 10.14 -5.25 12.11
C ASP A 113 9.25 -4.05 12.52
N LEU A 114 8.08 -4.29 13.14
CA LEU A 114 7.19 -3.21 13.59
C LEU A 114 7.76 -2.49 14.83
N LYS A 115 8.23 -3.25 15.82
CA LYS A 115 8.75 -2.67 17.09
C LYS A 115 9.93 -1.73 16.86
N SER A 116 10.83 -2.12 15.97
CA SER A 116 11.98 -1.29 15.63
C SER A 116 11.54 0.04 15.02
N LEU A 117 10.47 0.08 14.22
CA LEU A 117 9.95 1.30 13.62
C LEU A 117 9.13 2.16 14.58
N THR A 118 8.34 1.54 15.48
CA THR A 118 7.54 2.26 16.46
C THR A 118 8.37 2.92 17.56
N ASP A 119 9.59 2.42 17.79
CA ASP A 119 10.47 2.94 18.84
C ASP A 119 11.51 3.95 18.30
N LEU A 120 11.54 4.19 16.98
CA LEU A 120 12.48 5.14 16.38
C LEU A 120 12.22 6.58 16.85
N PRO A 121 13.25 7.31 17.31
CA PRO A 121 13.11 8.74 17.59
C PRO A 121 12.97 9.53 16.29
N PHE A 122 12.50 10.77 16.40
CA PHE A 122 12.40 11.67 15.25
C PHE A 122 13.78 11.84 14.56
N PRO A 123 13.88 11.68 13.23
CA PRO A 123 15.17 11.74 12.53
C PRO A 123 15.87 13.09 12.69
N GLY A 124 17.15 13.08 13.08
CA GLY A 124 17.96 14.30 13.23
C GLY A 124 18.70 14.75 11.97
N SER A 125 18.60 14.00 10.85
CA SER A 125 19.24 14.32 9.58
C SER A 125 18.38 13.89 8.39
N LEU A 126 18.62 14.50 7.22
CA LEU A 126 17.93 14.12 5.98
C LEU A 126 18.16 12.66 5.63
N ARG A 127 19.39 12.15 5.80
CA ARG A 127 19.73 10.74 5.54
C ARG A 127 18.94 9.80 6.45
N SER A 128 18.81 10.13 7.74
CA SER A 128 18.01 9.37 8.68
C SER A 128 16.52 9.42 8.33
N MET A 129 16.02 10.57 7.88
CA MET A 129 14.63 10.73 7.43
C MET A 129 14.33 9.88 6.19
N GLN A 130 15.23 9.91 5.19
CA GLN A 130 15.12 9.07 4.00
C GLN A 130 15.22 7.57 4.33
N SER A 131 16.07 7.19 5.28
CA SER A 131 16.16 5.82 5.77
C SER A 131 14.86 5.36 6.42
N PHE A 132 14.21 6.23 7.22
CA PHE A 132 12.91 5.96 7.80
C PHE A 132 11.83 5.83 6.72
N LEU A 133 11.71 6.78 5.79
CA LEU A 133 10.72 6.69 4.70
C LEU A 133 10.95 5.46 3.82
N GLY A 134 12.20 5.09 3.58
CA GLY A 134 12.58 3.88 2.85
C GLY A 134 12.17 2.59 3.57
N SER A 135 12.34 2.52 4.90
CA SER A 135 11.88 1.36 5.67
C SER A 135 10.36 1.26 5.73
N LEU A 136 9.64 2.38 5.62
CA LEU A 136 8.18 2.39 5.53
C LEU A 136 7.62 1.90 4.19
N ASN A 137 8.41 1.87 3.12
CA ASN A 137 7.90 1.51 1.80
C ASN A 137 7.27 0.10 1.76
N TYR A 138 7.83 -0.85 2.52
CA TYR A 138 7.25 -2.18 2.70
C TYR A 138 5.86 -2.14 3.35
N TYR A 139 5.66 -1.23 4.30
CA TYR A 139 4.42 -1.08 5.07
C TYR A 139 3.40 -0.17 4.41
N SER A 140 3.80 0.61 3.40
CA SER A 140 2.94 1.60 2.73
C SER A 140 1.57 1.04 2.32
N ARG A 141 1.51 -0.24 1.91
CA ARG A 141 0.27 -0.92 1.53
C ARG A 141 -0.70 -1.19 2.69
N PHE A 142 -0.22 -1.18 3.92
CA PHE A 142 -0.99 -1.37 5.16
C PHE A 142 -1.28 -0.05 5.87
N ILE A 143 -0.80 1.08 5.34
CA ILE A 143 -0.96 2.39 5.93
C ILE A 143 -1.92 3.19 5.06
N GLU A 144 -3.13 3.37 5.56
CA GLU A 144 -4.07 4.33 5.02
C GLU A 144 -3.45 5.74 4.97
N ASP A 145 -3.62 6.44 3.85
CA ASP A 145 -3.14 7.81 3.65
C ASP A 145 -1.62 7.98 3.74
N TYR A 146 -0.84 6.91 3.56
CA TYR A 146 0.62 6.95 3.64
C TYR A 146 1.26 8.13 2.91
N ALA A 147 0.92 8.32 1.62
CA ALA A 147 1.55 9.35 0.80
C ALA A 147 1.24 10.78 1.27
N ILE A 148 0.12 10.97 1.99
CA ILE A 148 -0.30 12.26 2.51
C ILE A 148 0.58 12.67 3.69
N TYR A 149 0.89 11.74 4.60
CA TYR A 149 1.81 12.03 5.70
C TYR A 149 3.27 12.03 5.22
N ALA A 150 3.63 11.12 4.33
CA ALA A 150 4.98 11.02 3.80
C ALA A 150 5.38 12.27 3.01
N SER A 151 4.46 12.93 2.30
CA SER A 151 4.76 14.18 1.58
C SER A 151 5.26 15.29 2.49
N VAL A 152 4.69 15.43 3.69
CA VAL A 152 5.13 16.42 4.69
C VAL A 152 6.59 16.17 5.08
N LEU A 153 6.99 14.90 5.17
CA LEU A 153 8.36 14.52 5.49
C LEU A 153 9.30 14.69 4.29
N TYR A 154 8.83 14.43 3.07
CA TYR A 154 9.59 14.66 1.83
C TYR A 154 9.92 16.13 1.57
N GLU A 155 9.15 17.06 2.14
CA GLU A 155 9.46 18.48 2.00
C GLU A 155 10.77 18.87 2.69
N LEU A 156 11.18 18.18 3.76
CA LEU A 156 12.39 18.54 4.51
C LEU A 156 13.63 18.30 3.65
N ARG A 157 14.47 19.33 3.46
CA ARG A 157 15.74 19.23 2.74
C ARG A 157 16.90 19.41 3.72
N GLU A 158 18.11 19.24 3.21
CA GLU A 158 19.34 19.27 4.01
C GLU A 158 19.56 20.63 4.70
N VAL A 159 19.15 21.72 4.04
CA VAL A 159 19.22 23.09 4.57
C VAL A 159 18.39 23.23 5.84
N GLU A 160 17.18 22.66 5.85
CA GLU A 160 16.31 22.68 7.02
C GLU A 160 16.92 21.91 8.20
N PHE A 161 17.51 20.73 7.94
CA PHE A 161 18.17 19.96 9.01
C PHE A 161 19.40 20.67 9.58
N ALA A 162 20.14 21.43 8.76
CA ALA A 162 21.25 22.26 9.22
C ALA A 162 20.78 23.44 10.09
N GLU A 163 19.57 23.96 9.87
CA GLU A 163 18.94 24.97 10.73
C GLU A 163 18.48 24.36 12.06
N LEU A 164 17.90 23.15 12.03
CA LEU A 164 17.50 22.40 13.23
C LEU A 164 18.70 22.15 14.15
N GLU A 165 19.88 21.85 13.61
CA GLU A 165 21.08 21.63 14.40
C GLU A 165 21.53 22.88 15.18
N LYS A 166 21.23 24.07 14.67
CA LYS A 166 21.55 25.34 15.32
C LYS A 166 20.53 25.75 16.38
N ARG A 167 19.32 25.19 16.35
CA ARG A 167 18.20 25.51 17.27
C ARG A 167 18.01 24.44 18.36
N LEU A 168 18.73 24.61 19.46
CA LEU A 168 18.65 23.72 20.64
C LEU A 168 17.26 23.70 21.30
N ASP A 169 16.50 24.79 21.19
CA ASP A 169 15.12 24.93 21.67
C ASP A 169 14.14 24.00 20.94
N LEU A 170 14.24 23.90 19.61
CA LEU A 170 13.40 23.01 18.80
C LEU A 170 13.72 21.53 19.04
N ARG A 171 15.00 21.17 19.21
CA ARG A 171 15.39 19.80 19.55
C ARG A 171 14.76 19.34 20.87
N GLN A 172 14.71 20.21 21.88
CA GLN A 172 14.07 19.87 23.15
C GLN A 172 12.55 19.72 23.02
N ILE A 173 11.87 20.51 22.18
CA ILE A 173 10.42 20.38 21.93
C ILE A 173 10.12 19.06 21.19
N LEU A 174 10.89 18.70 20.18
CA LEU A 174 10.71 17.47 19.41
C LEU A 174 10.96 16.22 20.27
N VAL A 175 11.96 16.26 21.16
CA VAL A 175 12.22 15.19 22.14
C VAL A 175 11.12 15.12 23.22
N ARG A 176 10.59 16.27 23.67
CA ARG A 176 9.52 16.33 24.67
C ARG A 176 8.17 15.83 24.13
N ASN A 177 7.90 16.05 22.85
CA ASN A 177 6.69 15.58 22.17
C ASN A 177 6.85 14.14 21.63
N ASP A 178 7.98 13.47 21.88
CA ASP A 178 8.12 12.05 21.59
C ASP A 178 7.39 11.26 22.69
N PRO A 179 6.39 10.42 22.36
CA PRO A 179 5.60 9.67 23.36
C PRO A 179 6.43 8.71 24.23
N ILE A 180 7.74 8.56 23.97
CA ILE A 180 8.65 7.62 24.64
C ILE A 180 9.41 8.27 25.81
N SER A 181 9.39 9.60 25.99
CA SER A 181 10.20 10.24 27.04
C SER A 181 9.65 9.99 28.46
N ARG A 182 10.26 9.01 29.14
CA ARG A 182 10.07 8.69 30.55
C ARG A 182 10.54 9.86 31.45
N ASN A 183 9.68 10.25 32.38
CA ASN A 183 9.99 10.82 33.69
C ASN A 183 11.10 11.88 33.73
N HIS A 184 10.76 13.13 33.48
CA HIS A 184 11.38 14.26 34.19
C HIS A 184 10.45 15.49 34.12
N ASP A 185 10.13 16.07 35.28
CA ASP A 185 9.42 17.35 35.36
C ASP A 185 10.25 18.45 34.67
N PRO A 186 9.64 19.27 33.78
CA PRO A 186 10.40 20.20 32.95
C PRO A 186 10.63 21.55 33.67
N PRO A 187 11.86 22.12 33.59
CA PRO A 187 12.06 23.55 33.79
C PRO A 187 11.38 24.35 32.66
N GLU A 188 10.74 25.47 32.99
CA GLU A 188 10.11 26.38 32.01
C GLU A 188 11.14 26.92 31.01
N LEU A 189 11.09 26.44 29.75
CA LEU A 189 11.95 26.94 28.68
C LEU A 189 11.27 28.12 27.98
N LYS A 190 11.87 29.31 28.07
CA LYS A 190 11.45 30.49 27.29
C LYS A 190 11.81 30.30 25.82
N LEU A 191 10.80 30.31 24.94
CA LEU A 191 10.98 30.24 23.48
C LEU A 191 11.86 31.38 22.96
N THR A 192 12.92 31.04 22.23
CA THR A 192 13.75 32.01 21.49
C THR A 192 13.23 32.21 20.08
N GLY A 193 12.09 32.92 19.95
CA GLY A 193 11.49 33.33 18.68
C GLY A 193 10.35 32.43 18.18
N PRO A 194 9.69 32.77 17.05
CA PRO A 194 8.60 31.96 16.50
C PRO A 194 9.13 30.58 16.14
N VAL A 195 8.44 29.54 16.63
CA VAL A 195 8.68 28.15 16.26
C VAL A 195 8.30 28.00 14.79
N ASP A 196 9.20 27.43 13.99
CA ASP A 196 8.86 27.10 12.62
C ASP A 196 7.79 26.01 12.62
N GLU A 197 6.56 26.41 12.26
CA GLU A 197 5.38 25.54 12.17
C GLU A 197 5.67 24.28 11.32
N ARG A 198 6.62 24.34 10.38
CA ARG A 198 7.02 23.18 9.56
C ARG A 198 7.56 22.01 10.37
N TRP A 199 8.37 22.25 11.39
CA TRP A 199 8.92 21.17 12.23
C TRP A 199 7.85 20.53 13.11
N ILE A 200 6.90 21.33 13.61
CA ILE A 200 5.74 20.81 14.33
C ILE A 200 4.94 19.88 13.40
N ARG A 201 4.69 20.31 12.15
CA ARG A 201 3.96 19.51 11.14
C ARG A 201 4.68 18.21 10.81
N ALA A 202 5.99 18.27 10.56
CA ALA A 202 6.79 17.09 10.29
C ALA A 202 6.78 16.10 11.47
N HIS A 203 6.90 16.60 12.71
CA HIS A 203 6.84 15.76 13.90
C HIS A 203 5.47 15.09 14.07
N ARG A 204 4.38 15.83 13.84
CA ARG A 204 3.02 15.26 13.85
C ARG A 204 2.84 14.20 12.78
N ALA A 205 3.29 14.45 11.55
CA ALA A 205 3.24 13.46 10.48
C ALA A 205 4.06 12.19 10.80
N PHE A 206 5.24 12.37 11.41
CA PHE A 206 6.07 11.27 11.89
C PHE A 206 5.37 10.43 12.95
N ILE A 207 4.77 11.05 13.97
CA ILE A 207 4.00 10.36 15.01
C ILE A 207 2.79 9.65 14.39
N ALA A 208 2.03 10.32 13.52
CA ALA A 208 0.86 9.75 12.87
C ALA A 208 1.21 8.48 12.08
N LEU A 209 2.31 8.51 11.30
CA LEU A 209 2.81 7.33 10.58
C LEU A 209 3.19 6.21 11.55
N LYS A 210 3.92 6.50 12.64
CA LYS A 210 4.28 5.50 13.65
C LYS A 210 3.05 4.88 14.30
N THR A 211 2.04 5.69 14.64
CA THR A 211 0.78 5.20 15.23
C THR A 211 -0.01 4.34 14.24
N LYS A 212 -0.10 4.75 12.97
CA LYS A 212 -0.78 3.95 11.91
C LYS A 212 -0.06 2.62 11.66
N ILE A 213 1.26 2.60 11.74
CA ILE A 213 2.04 1.36 11.66
C ILE A 213 1.82 0.48 12.89
N ALA A 214 1.82 1.06 14.09
CA ALA A 214 1.62 0.32 15.34
C ALA A 214 0.23 -0.32 15.43
N THR A 215 -0.78 0.36 14.90
CA THR A 215 -2.17 -0.10 14.84
C THR A 215 -2.44 -1.07 13.68
N THR A 216 -1.38 -1.56 13.01
CA THR A 216 -1.40 -2.41 11.79
C THR A 216 -2.75 -3.06 11.53
N THR A 217 -3.37 -2.61 10.44
CA THR A 217 -4.69 -3.05 10.02
C THR A 217 -4.59 -4.38 9.29
N VAL A 218 -5.46 -5.32 9.64
CA VAL A 218 -5.63 -6.55 8.87
C VAL A 218 -6.31 -6.18 7.55
N LEU A 219 -5.64 -6.42 6.43
CA LEU A 219 -6.25 -6.26 5.11
C LEU A 219 -7.01 -7.55 4.77
N CYS A 220 -8.33 -7.50 4.70
CA CYS A 220 -9.16 -8.65 4.41
C CYS A 220 -8.91 -9.19 2.99
N HIS A 221 -9.11 -10.49 2.82
CA HIS A 221 -9.13 -11.08 1.48
C HIS A 221 -10.34 -10.56 0.72
N PHE A 222 -10.16 -10.33 -0.57
CA PHE A 222 -11.25 -9.91 -1.43
C PHE A 222 -12.24 -11.06 -1.62
N ASP A 223 -13.53 -10.76 -1.48
CA ASP A 223 -14.64 -11.66 -1.70
C ASP A 223 -15.36 -11.28 -3.00
N GLU A 224 -15.27 -12.12 -4.03
CA GLU A 224 -15.90 -11.87 -5.34
C GLU A 224 -17.43 -11.77 -5.28
N THR A 225 -18.05 -12.30 -4.22
CA THR A 225 -19.52 -12.29 -4.06
C THR A 225 -20.05 -10.99 -3.46
N ARG A 226 -19.16 -10.12 -2.95
CA ARG A 226 -19.52 -8.89 -2.26
C ARG A 226 -19.18 -7.66 -3.08
N PRO A 227 -20.04 -6.63 -3.09
CA PRO A 227 -19.75 -5.41 -3.82
C PRO A 227 -18.52 -4.70 -3.23
N PRO A 228 -17.54 -4.31 -4.06
CA PRO A 228 -16.45 -3.47 -3.62
C PRO A 228 -16.94 -2.04 -3.38
N VAL A 229 -16.48 -1.44 -2.28
CA VAL A 229 -16.68 -0.02 -1.99
C VAL A 229 -15.33 0.68 -2.01
N VAL A 230 -15.26 1.79 -2.75
CA VAL A 230 -14.03 2.59 -2.82
C VAL A 230 -14.27 3.91 -2.12
N ILE A 231 -13.50 4.13 -1.05
CA ILE A 231 -13.49 5.39 -0.33
C ILE A 231 -12.32 6.20 -0.88
N VAL A 232 -12.62 7.37 -1.44
CA VAL A 232 -11.62 8.25 -2.03
C VAL A 232 -11.36 9.45 -1.14
N TYR A 233 -10.10 9.85 -1.10
CA TYR A 233 -9.64 11.02 -0.40
C TYR A 233 -8.60 11.77 -1.24
N ALA A 234 -8.66 13.10 -1.23
CA ALA A 234 -7.71 13.94 -1.93
C ALA A 234 -7.35 15.15 -1.06
N SER A 235 -6.06 15.50 -1.09
CA SER A 235 -5.53 16.74 -0.54
C SER A 235 -4.96 17.61 -1.66
N ASP A 236 -4.45 18.79 -1.31
CA ASP A 236 -3.84 19.69 -2.28
C ASP A 236 -2.59 19.08 -2.98
N TRP A 237 -1.92 18.10 -2.36
CA TRP A 237 -0.62 17.57 -2.80
C TRP A 237 -0.58 16.04 -2.93
N ALA A 238 -1.58 15.31 -2.46
CA ALA A 238 -1.61 13.86 -2.51
C ALA A 238 -3.04 13.34 -2.66
N ILE A 239 -3.14 12.11 -3.15
CA ILE A 239 -4.39 11.36 -3.27
C ILE A 239 -4.25 10.06 -2.50
N SER A 240 -5.37 9.59 -1.96
CA SER A 240 -5.47 8.35 -1.22
C SER A 240 -6.81 7.71 -1.50
N ALA A 241 -6.84 6.40 -1.55
CA ALA A 241 -8.07 5.66 -1.69
C ALA A 241 -7.95 4.33 -0.96
N SER A 242 -9.09 3.88 -0.44
CA SER A 242 -9.26 2.65 0.33
C SER A 242 -10.28 1.78 -0.38
N LEU A 243 -9.87 0.58 -0.78
CA LEU A 243 -10.77 -0.47 -1.25
C LEU A 243 -11.28 -1.23 -0.04
N THR A 244 -12.59 -1.28 0.13
CA THR A 244 -13.26 -1.94 1.25
C THR A 244 -14.37 -2.86 0.76
N GLN A 245 -14.78 -3.79 1.62
CA GLN A 245 -15.96 -4.62 1.43
C GLN A 245 -16.76 -4.67 2.73
N GLU A 246 -18.08 -4.69 2.62
CA GLU A 246 -18.96 -4.77 3.79
C GLU A 246 -19.06 -6.22 4.30
N HIS A 247 -18.74 -6.42 5.57
CA HIS A 247 -18.98 -7.65 6.31
C HIS A 247 -19.75 -7.34 7.58
N ASP A 248 -20.95 -7.92 7.71
CA ASP A 248 -21.80 -7.78 8.90
C ASP A 248 -22.08 -6.32 9.30
N GLY A 249 -22.30 -5.46 8.30
CA GLY A 249 -22.50 -4.03 8.51
C GLY A 249 -21.22 -3.26 8.81
N ILE A 250 -20.04 -3.88 8.63
CA ILE A 250 -18.73 -3.25 8.84
C ILE A 250 -17.91 -3.27 7.54
N TYR A 251 -17.40 -2.12 7.10
CA TYR A 251 -16.48 -2.00 5.98
C TYR A 251 -15.06 -2.39 6.41
N HIS A 252 -14.58 -3.52 5.90
CA HIS A 252 -13.23 -3.99 6.11
C HIS A 252 -12.31 -3.57 4.97
N PRO A 253 -11.09 -3.08 5.26
CA PRO A 253 -10.15 -2.71 4.21
C PRO A 253 -9.58 -3.95 3.52
N VAL A 254 -9.65 -3.98 2.21
CA VAL A 254 -8.98 -4.97 1.35
C VAL A 254 -7.63 -4.44 0.90
N ALA A 255 -7.56 -3.15 0.58
CA ALA A 255 -6.34 -2.54 0.08
C ALA A 255 -6.33 -1.02 0.26
N PHE A 256 -5.14 -0.47 0.49
CA PHE A 256 -4.91 0.98 0.45
C PHE A 256 -4.04 1.34 -0.76
N ALA A 257 -4.31 2.52 -1.32
CA ALA A 257 -3.51 3.10 -2.37
C ALA A 257 -3.38 4.60 -2.17
N SER A 258 -2.15 5.10 -2.06
CA SER A 258 -1.91 6.54 -1.97
C SER A 258 -0.69 6.92 -2.80
N ARG A 259 -0.66 8.16 -3.28
CA ARG A 259 0.51 8.75 -3.96
C ARG A 259 0.48 10.27 -3.87
N THR A 260 1.67 10.86 -3.97
CA THR A 260 1.79 12.30 -4.19
C THR A 260 1.34 12.67 -5.60
N LEU A 261 0.79 13.88 -5.72
CA LEU A 261 0.37 14.46 -6.99
C LEU A 261 1.59 14.91 -7.78
N ARG A 262 1.52 14.75 -9.10
CA ARG A 262 2.50 15.27 -10.04
C ARG A 262 2.32 16.78 -10.21
N THR A 263 3.35 17.46 -10.68
CA THR A 263 3.36 18.93 -10.84
C THR A 263 2.17 19.46 -11.64
N ASN A 264 1.74 18.75 -12.69
CA ASN A 264 0.58 19.09 -13.50
C ASN A 264 -0.76 18.83 -12.77
N GLU A 265 -0.82 17.79 -11.93
CA GLU A 265 -2.01 17.40 -11.17
C GLU A 265 -2.23 18.27 -9.93
N LEU A 266 -1.20 18.98 -9.45
CA LEU A 266 -1.35 19.95 -8.35
C LEU A 266 -2.36 21.06 -8.68
N ASN A 267 -2.48 21.40 -9.97
CA ASN A 267 -3.38 22.44 -10.48
C ASN A 267 -4.83 21.98 -10.61
N TYR A 268 -5.10 20.68 -10.47
CA TYR A 268 -6.46 20.15 -10.56
C TYR A 268 -7.32 20.64 -9.40
N ASN A 269 -8.61 20.74 -9.64
CA ASN A 269 -9.58 21.01 -8.58
C ASN A 269 -9.74 19.77 -7.68
N MET A 270 -10.39 19.94 -6.52
CA MET A 270 -10.52 18.84 -5.55
C MET A 270 -11.25 17.62 -6.14
N THR A 271 -12.31 17.85 -6.92
CA THR A 271 -13.10 16.78 -7.54
C THR A 271 -12.27 15.99 -8.56
N GLU A 272 -11.47 16.66 -9.39
CA GLU A 272 -10.53 16.02 -10.31
C GLU A 272 -9.50 15.17 -9.56
N LYS A 273 -9.02 15.63 -8.40
CA LYS A 273 -8.10 14.86 -7.54
C LYS A 273 -8.78 13.65 -6.90
N GLU A 274 -10.03 13.75 -6.48
CA GLU A 274 -10.83 12.60 -5.99
C GLU A 274 -11.02 11.56 -7.12
N VAL A 275 -11.26 12.00 -8.35
CA VAL A 275 -11.32 11.12 -9.53
C VAL A 275 -9.97 10.46 -9.80
N LEU A 276 -8.85 11.17 -9.66
CA LEU A 276 -7.51 10.56 -9.74
C LEU A 276 -7.30 9.49 -8.66
N ALA A 277 -7.83 9.68 -7.46
CA ALA A 277 -7.74 8.72 -6.37
C ALA A 277 -8.51 7.43 -6.70
N LEU A 278 -9.73 7.55 -7.23
CA LEU A 278 -10.52 6.42 -7.72
C LEU A 278 -9.76 5.64 -8.80
N LEU A 279 -9.28 6.36 -9.82
CA LEU A 279 -8.59 5.75 -10.94
C LEU A 279 -7.30 5.05 -10.51
N ARG A 280 -6.64 5.54 -9.46
CA ARG A 280 -5.47 4.88 -8.88
C ARG A 280 -5.80 3.51 -8.32
N ILE A 281 -6.92 3.34 -7.63
CA ILE A 281 -7.35 2.01 -7.14
C ILE A 281 -7.73 1.11 -8.31
N LEU A 282 -8.50 1.63 -9.26
CA LEU A 282 -8.93 0.83 -10.41
C LEU A 282 -7.74 0.32 -11.24
N ASP A 283 -6.70 1.13 -11.41
CA ASP A 283 -5.46 0.73 -12.10
C ASP A 283 -4.66 -0.31 -11.31
N LEU A 284 -4.46 -0.10 -10.01
CA LEU A 284 -3.67 -1.01 -9.17
C LEU A 284 -4.34 -2.37 -8.93
N TYR A 285 -5.67 -2.36 -8.78
CA TYR A 285 -6.45 -3.52 -8.41
C TYR A 285 -7.41 -3.96 -9.52
N TYR A 286 -7.11 -3.60 -10.77
CA TYR A 286 -7.89 -3.99 -11.94
C TYR A 286 -8.17 -5.49 -11.97
N ASN A 287 -7.14 -6.32 -11.79
CA ASN A 287 -7.28 -7.78 -11.83
C ASN A 287 -8.14 -8.34 -10.68
N LEU A 288 -8.26 -7.61 -9.58
CA LEU A 288 -9.09 -8.01 -8.45
C LEU A 288 -10.56 -7.65 -8.69
N LEU A 289 -10.78 -6.49 -9.30
CA LEU A 289 -12.10 -5.92 -9.50
C LEU A 289 -12.76 -6.40 -10.80
N SER A 290 -11.97 -6.78 -11.81
CA SER A 290 -12.48 -7.20 -13.12
C SER A 290 -12.48 -8.72 -13.22
N THR A 291 -13.66 -9.30 -13.45
CA THR A 291 -13.85 -10.73 -13.72
C THR A 291 -13.68 -11.08 -15.20
N GLY A 292 -13.00 -10.23 -16.00
CA GLY A 292 -12.93 -10.39 -17.44
C GLY A 292 -11.76 -9.69 -18.14
N LEU A 293 -11.06 -10.49 -18.96
CA LEU A 293 -10.13 -10.21 -20.06
C LEU A 293 -9.08 -9.10 -19.89
N GLN A 294 -7.85 -9.58 -19.98
CA GLN A 294 -6.55 -8.90 -19.97
C GLN A 294 -6.38 -7.96 -21.17
N GLY A 295 -6.11 -6.68 -20.92
CA GLY A 295 -5.80 -5.73 -21.99
C GLY A 295 -5.15 -4.44 -21.48
N ARG A 296 -3.94 -4.16 -21.98
CA ARG A 296 -3.19 -2.93 -21.72
C ARG A 296 -3.88 -1.70 -22.33
N LEU A 297 -3.79 -0.60 -21.58
CA LEU A 297 -3.93 0.81 -21.98
C LEU A 297 -5.32 1.27 -22.40
N GLY A 298 -5.89 2.16 -21.58
CA GLY A 298 -6.99 3.02 -21.95
C GLY A 298 -6.88 4.37 -21.22
N GLN A 299 -7.15 5.47 -21.94
CA GLN A 299 -7.40 6.79 -21.34
C GLN A 299 -8.48 6.69 -20.25
N TRP A 300 -8.53 7.65 -19.33
CA TRP A 300 -9.39 7.62 -18.15
C TRP A 300 -10.87 7.23 -18.41
N SER A 301 -11.43 7.59 -19.57
CA SER A 301 -12.78 7.17 -20.00
C SER A 301 -12.89 5.67 -20.30
N ALA A 302 -11.87 5.06 -20.91
CA ALA A 302 -11.79 3.62 -21.17
C ALA A 302 -11.50 2.80 -19.90
N LEU A 303 -10.85 3.40 -18.89
CA LEU A 303 -10.70 2.76 -17.57
C LEU A 303 -12.00 2.77 -16.77
N LEU A 304 -12.87 3.76 -16.96
CA LEU A 304 -14.16 3.86 -16.26
C LEU A 304 -15.31 3.19 -17.01
N ALA A 305 -15.24 3.10 -18.34
CA ALA A 305 -16.28 2.52 -19.19
C ALA A 305 -16.73 1.09 -18.83
N PRO A 306 -15.85 0.19 -18.32
CA PRO A 306 -16.27 -1.14 -17.89
C PRO A 306 -17.10 -1.16 -16.61
N TRP A 307 -17.07 -0.08 -15.81
CA TRP A 307 -17.61 -0.07 -14.45
C TRP A 307 -18.97 0.61 -14.38
N THR A 308 -19.95 -0.08 -13.80
CA THR A 308 -21.20 0.56 -13.36
C THR A 308 -20.96 1.15 -11.98
N LEU A 309 -20.70 2.46 -11.92
CA LEU A 309 -20.37 3.16 -10.68
C LEU A 309 -21.61 3.82 -10.10
N GLU A 310 -21.94 3.47 -8.86
CA GLU A 310 -22.92 4.20 -8.04
C GLU A 310 -22.16 5.23 -7.18
N ILE A 311 -22.24 6.50 -7.57
CA ILE A 311 -21.56 7.57 -6.84
C ILE A 311 -22.49 8.07 -5.74
N THR A 312 -22.21 7.66 -4.51
CA THR A 312 -22.93 8.15 -3.34
C THR A 312 -22.16 9.30 -2.70
N LYS A 313 -22.70 10.52 -2.77
CA LYS A 313 -22.19 11.64 -1.98
C LYS A 313 -22.67 11.46 -0.54
N CYS A 314 -21.75 11.20 0.38
CA CYS A 314 -22.06 11.17 1.80
C CYS A 314 -22.45 12.58 2.26
N THR A 315 -23.73 12.79 2.62
CA THR A 315 -24.30 14.10 3.00
C THR A 315 -24.96 14.11 4.37
N LYS A 316 -25.40 12.94 4.86
CA LYS A 316 -25.75 12.70 6.26
C LYS A 316 -24.46 12.30 6.95
N GLY A 317 -24.16 12.94 8.09
CA GLY A 317 -22.87 12.89 8.77
C GLY A 317 -22.12 11.57 8.59
N GLU A 318 -20.86 11.70 8.19
CA GLU A 318 -19.90 10.61 8.00
C GLU A 318 -20.06 9.47 9.01
N ASP A 319 -20.43 9.75 10.26
CA ASP A 319 -20.74 8.82 11.35
C ASP A 319 -21.69 7.64 11.02
N GLU A 320 -22.64 7.76 10.07
CA GLU A 320 -23.51 6.63 9.68
C GLU A 320 -22.77 5.57 8.84
N ILE A 321 -21.82 5.99 7.99
CA ILE A 321 -20.93 5.08 7.24
C ILE A 321 -19.71 4.73 8.10
N LEU A 322 -19.14 5.72 8.82
CA LEU A 322 -17.96 5.61 9.69
C LEU A 322 -18.17 4.76 10.94
N GLY A 323 -19.36 4.78 11.55
CA GLY A 323 -19.69 3.89 12.67
C GLY A 323 -19.65 2.41 12.27
N ALA A 324 -19.75 2.18 10.96
CA ALA A 324 -19.62 0.90 10.28
C ALA A 324 -18.24 0.72 9.62
N ILE A 325 -17.24 1.59 9.77
CA ILE A 325 -15.92 1.29 9.19
C ILE A 325 -15.04 0.61 10.24
N ALA A 326 -14.37 -0.47 9.85
CA ALA A 326 -13.39 -1.11 10.69
C ALA A 326 -12.39 -0.05 11.21
N ALA A 327 -11.98 -0.16 12.48
CA ALA A 327 -11.14 0.81 13.21
C ALA A 327 -9.83 1.22 12.49
N SER A 328 -9.48 0.49 11.45
CA SER A 328 -8.42 0.72 10.48
C SER A 328 -8.54 1.94 9.57
N ILE A 329 -9.75 2.45 9.32
CA ILE A 329 -9.98 3.58 8.40
C ILE A 329 -10.28 4.82 9.22
N THR A 330 -9.57 5.90 8.90
CA THR A 330 -9.62 7.12 9.68
C THR A 330 -10.83 7.95 9.23
N PRO A 331 -11.72 8.35 10.15
CA PRO A 331 -12.78 9.32 9.87
C PRO A 331 -12.29 10.52 9.07
N ARG A 332 -13.03 10.94 8.03
CA ARG A 332 -12.58 12.05 7.17
C ARG A 332 -12.50 13.35 7.96
N ALA A 333 -13.41 13.64 8.90
CA ALA A 333 -13.24 14.76 9.83
C ALA A 333 -11.87 14.76 10.55
N LYS A 334 -11.42 13.60 11.05
CA LYS A 334 -10.11 13.48 11.71
C LYS A 334 -8.95 13.61 10.72
N ASN A 335 -9.12 13.12 9.49
CA ASN A 335 -8.14 13.30 8.42
C ASN A 335 -8.05 14.77 8.02
N ASP A 336 -9.17 15.47 7.83
CA ASP A 336 -9.22 16.88 7.47
C ASP A 336 -8.63 17.76 8.59
N ASP A 337 -8.88 17.44 9.86
CA ASP A 337 -8.24 18.12 11.01
C ASP A 337 -6.72 17.86 11.02
N ALA A 338 -6.30 16.59 10.94
CA ALA A 338 -4.88 16.25 10.86
C ALA A 338 -4.21 16.89 9.65
N LEU A 339 -4.95 17.08 8.55
CA LEU A 339 -4.46 17.65 7.30
C LEU A 339 -4.39 19.16 7.32
N ALA A 340 -5.39 19.84 7.87
CA ALA A 340 -5.33 21.27 8.13
C ALA A 340 -4.13 21.60 9.02
N GLU A 341 -3.83 20.73 9.99
CA GLU A 341 -2.67 20.88 10.85
C GLU A 341 -1.34 20.67 10.12
N ILE A 342 -1.22 19.66 9.25
CA ILE A 342 0.04 19.32 8.54
C ILE A 342 0.17 19.96 7.16
N ALA A 343 -0.82 20.73 6.69
CA ALA A 343 -0.85 21.30 5.36
C ALA A 343 0.34 22.25 5.12
N PRO A 344 1.21 21.99 4.13
CA PRO A 344 2.24 22.95 3.73
C PRO A 344 1.62 24.26 3.28
N ARG A 345 2.27 25.39 3.60
CA ARG A 345 1.83 26.68 3.07
C ARG A 345 2.20 26.72 1.59
N LYS A 346 1.18 26.87 0.72
CA LYS A 346 1.35 27.15 -0.71
C LYS A 346 2.37 28.29 -0.87
N GLU A 347 3.46 28.05 -1.60
CA GLU A 347 4.10 29.18 -2.28
C GLU A 347 3.06 29.80 -3.22
N PRO A 348 2.92 31.13 -3.23
CA PRO A 348 1.88 31.79 -4.01
C PRO A 348 1.98 31.37 -5.47
N LYS A 349 0.82 31.08 -6.08
CA LYS A 349 0.67 30.76 -7.50
C LYS A 349 1.55 31.70 -8.33
N ARG A 350 2.64 31.21 -8.92
CA ARG A 350 3.34 31.93 -9.99
C ARG A 350 2.43 31.90 -11.21
N TRP A 351 1.68 32.98 -11.41
CA TRP A 351 1.04 33.25 -12.67
C TRP A 351 2.15 33.50 -13.70
N ILE A 352 2.54 32.44 -14.41
CA ILE A 352 3.32 32.62 -15.63
C ILE A 352 2.30 33.05 -16.67
N GLN A 353 2.26 34.35 -16.96
CA GLN A 353 1.52 34.85 -18.11
C GLN A 353 2.16 34.21 -19.35
N ALA A 354 1.46 33.29 -19.99
CA ALA A 354 1.91 32.78 -21.28
C ALA A 354 1.97 33.98 -22.23
N PRO A 355 3.11 34.23 -22.91
CA PRO A 355 3.15 35.27 -23.93
C PRO A 355 2.08 34.93 -24.96
N ILE A 356 1.18 35.88 -25.22
CA ILE A 356 0.17 35.77 -26.27
C ILE A 356 0.96 35.60 -27.58
N PRO A 357 0.70 34.53 -28.38
CA PRO A 357 1.34 34.41 -29.68
C PRO A 357 0.88 35.59 -30.55
N THR A 358 1.75 36.58 -30.73
CA THR A 358 1.59 37.60 -31.75
C THR A 358 2.07 36.98 -33.06
N VAL A 359 1.12 36.69 -33.96
CA VAL A 359 1.41 36.38 -35.35
C VAL A 359 1.84 37.69 -36.00
N ASP A 360 3.12 37.81 -36.32
CA ASP A 360 3.61 38.90 -37.17
C ASP A 360 3.10 38.69 -38.60
N ARG A 361 2.78 39.79 -39.28
CA ARG A 361 2.04 39.82 -40.56
C ARG A 361 2.71 39.09 -41.75
N ASP A 362 3.92 38.57 -41.58
CA ASP A 362 4.75 38.03 -42.65
C ASP A 362 5.11 36.53 -42.50
N GLU A 363 4.49 35.78 -41.58
CA GLU A 363 4.63 34.32 -41.53
C GLU A 363 3.52 33.62 -42.35
N GLU A 364 3.87 33.11 -43.53
CA GLU A 364 3.03 32.18 -44.31
C GLU A 364 3.01 30.79 -43.65
N LEU A 365 1.81 30.22 -43.52
CA LEU A 365 1.49 28.95 -42.84
C LEU A 365 2.15 27.71 -43.46
#